data_AF-A0A2N3BGZ8-F1
#
_entry.id   AF-A0A2N3BGZ8-F1
#
_cell.length_a   1.000
_cell.length_b   1.000
_cell.length_c   1.000
_cell.angle_alpha   90.00
_cell.angle_beta   90.00
_cell.angle_gamma   90.00
#
_symmetry.space_group_name_H-M   'P 1'
#
loop_
_entity.id
_entity.type
_entity.pdbx_description
1 polymer ?
#
loop_
_entity_poly.entity_id
_entity_poly.type
_entity_poly.pdbx_seq_one_letter_code
_entity_poly.pdbx_strand_id
1 'polypeptide(L)'
;MFERGRAVPCQSEKEDSHLSVEWRKKVVFEAELAPSQLSRFDCRLEKGEEAPAVPKPGLYGTTVTPDHITVETADLVASVNARTGLLDVYRAGGIDFLEAGAFAPLVIADNADPWGMKIRSFRNLEGRFAPAEPGEAARISGLLGENLPSVRLIEDGPVRAVVESILCYGNSAIILRYKLPKRGAVVEVEVRVFWNEKDRMLKLSLPSKLSSPRFVGQVAFGADELPNDGDEAVS
;
A
#
# COMPACT_ATOMS: atom_id res chain seq x y z
N MET A 1 -17.71 -3.14 17.35
CA MET A 1 -17.69 -1.65 17.41
C MET A 1 -19.11 -1.14 17.19
N PHE A 2 -19.53 -0.09 17.89
CA PHE A 2 -20.91 0.43 17.80
C PHE A 2 -20.97 1.95 17.63
N GLU A 3 -21.92 2.43 16.84
CA GLU A 3 -22.29 3.84 16.74
C GLU A 3 -23.79 3.98 17.07
N ARG A 4 -24.13 4.78 18.08
CA ARG A 4 -25.52 4.97 18.55
C ARG A 4 -26.27 3.64 18.76
N GLY A 5 -25.57 2.65 19.31
CA GLY A 5 -26.11 1.31 19.59
C GLY A 5 -26.20 0.36 18.38
N ARG A 6 -25.83 0.80 17.17
CA ARG A 6 -25.79 -0.04 15.97
C ARG A 6 -24.38 -0.56 15.73
N ALA A 7 -24.26 -1.84 15.39
CA ALA A 7 -22.97 -2.43 15.04
C ALA A 7 -22.45 -1.79 13.74
N VAL A 8 -21.16 -1.46 13.72
CA VAL A 8 -20.45 -1.06 12.50
C VAL A 8 -19.48 -2.15 12.09
N PRO A 9 -19.29 -2.42 10.78
CA PRO A 9 -18.27 -3.34 10.31
C PRO A 9 -16.92 -2.93 10.89
N CYS A 10 -16.29 -3.87 11.61
CA CYS A 10 -14.98 -3.68 12.20
C CYS A 10 -14.17 -4.97 12.11
N GLN A 11 -12.86 -4.83 12.08
CA GLN A 11 -11.91 -5.93 12.15
C GLN A 11 -10.79 -5.59 13.13
N SER A 12 -10.28 -6.60 13.81
CA SER A 12 -9.03 -6.50 14.57
C SER A 12 -7.89 -6.86 13.62
N GLU A 13 -6.85 -6.03 13.58
CA GLU A 13 -5.61 -6.30 12.85
C GLU A 13 -4.47 -6.54 13.85
N LYS A 14 -3.35 -7.08 13.37
CA LYS A 14 -2.14 -7.19 14.17
C LYS A 14 -1.68 -5.82 14.63
N GLU A 15 -1.43 -5.69 15.94
CA GLU A 15 -0.92 -4.45 16.51
C GLU A 15 0.50 -4.17 16.02
N ASP A 16 0.88 -2.89 15.94
CA ASP A 16 2.27 -2.50 15.60
C ASP A 16 3.28 -2.89 16.71
N SER A 17 2.78 -3.48 17.80
CA SER A 17 3.55 -4.04 18.91
C SER A 17 3.73 -5.55 18.74
N HIS A 18 4.97 -6.00 18.93
CA HIS A 18 5.31 -7.42 19.00
C HIS A 18 5.13 -8.00 20.41
N LEU A 19 4.80 -7.17 21.41
CA LEU A 19 4.44 -7.66 22.73
C LEU A 19 3.13 -8.45 22.64
N SER A 20 3.16 -9.69 23.12
CA SER A 20 1.98 -10.53 23.28
C SER A 20 1.19 -10.10 24.52
N VAL A 21 0.58 -8.91 24.46
CA VAL A 21 -0.24 -8.34 25.54
C VAL A 21 -1.64 -8.04 25.03
N GLU A 22 -2.66 -8.47 25.78
CA GLU A 22 -4.06 -8.36 25.35
C GLU A 22 -4.65 -6.94 25.45
N TRP A 23 -3.89 -5.98 25.98
CA TRP A 23 -4.42 -4.70 26.46
C TRP A 23 -4.36 -3.59 25.39
N ARG A 24 -3.62 -3.84 24.31
CA ARG A 24 -3.57 -2.98 23.14
C ARG A 24 -4.15 -3.76 21.96
N LYS A 25 -5.17 -3.21 21.32
CA LYS A 25 -5.80 -3.78 20.13
C LYS A 25 -5.82 -2.75 19.02
N LYS A 26 -5.54 -3.19 17.79
CA LYS A 26 -5.68 -2.37 16.59
C LYS A 26 -7.02 -2.71 15.95
N VAL A 27 -7.97 -1.79 16.04
CA VAL A 27 -9.31 -1.95 15.49
C VAL A 27 -9.43 -1.05 14.27
N VAL A 28 -9.86 -1.63 13.16
CA VAL A 28 -10.14 -0.92 11.92
C VAL A 28 -11.64 -1.03 11.65
N PHE A 29 -12.26 0.10 11.35
CA PHE A 29 -13.67 0.19 11.01
C PHE A 29 -13.87 1.38 10.09
N GLU A 30 -14.98 1.35 9.36
CA GLU A 30 -15.35 2.45 8.48
C GLU A 30 -16.44 3.31 9.14
N ALA A 31 -16.30 4.63 9.02
CA ALA A 31 -17.29 5.58 9.51
C ALA A 31 -17.31 6.83 8.62
N GLU A 32 -18.50 7.37 8.41
CA GLU A 32 -18.70 8.69 7.80
C GLU A 32 -18.85 9.71 8.93
N LEU A 33 -18.01 10.75 8.93
CA LEU A 33 -17.97 11.76 9.98
C LEU A 33 -18.52 13.09 9.47
N ALA A 34 -19.42 13.69 10.24
CA ALA A 34 -19.91 15.03 9.92
C ALA A 34 -18.77 16.06 10.11
N PRO A 35 -18.61 17.01 9.17
CA PRO A 35 -17.56 18.01 9.26
C PRO A 35 -17.76 18.89 10.51
N SER A 36 -16.66 19.19 11.20
CA SER A 36 -16.63 20.04 12.39
C SER A 36 -17.52 19.56 13.56
N GLN A 37 -17.65 18.24 13.73
CA GLN A 37 -18.43 17.64 14.82
C GLN A 37 -17.67 16.53 15.56
N LEU A 38 -18.13 16.24 16.79
CA LEU A 38 -17.65 15.10 17.57
C LEU A 38 -18.52 13.87 17.30
N SER A 39 -17.90 12.77 16.88
CA SER A 39 -18.54 11.45 16.79
C SER A 39 -18.09 10.56 17.96
N ARG A 40 -19.01 9.79 18.52
CA ARG A 40 -18.72 8.82 19.58
C ARG A 40 -18.98 7.41 19.07
N PHE A 41 -17.99 6.54 19.25
CA PHE A 41 -18.09 5.11 18.99
C PHE A 41 -17.79 4.34 20.27
N ASP A 42 -18.57 3.30 20.53
CA ASP A 42 -18.38 2.43 21.68
C ASP A 42 -17.67 1.14 21.24
N CYS A 43 -16.49 0.90 21.81
CA CYS A 43 -15.74 -0.34 21.61
C CYS A 43 -15.93 -1.25 22.83
N ARG A 44 -16.20 -2.53 22.58
CA ARG A 44 -16.31 -3.56 23.62
C ARG A 44 -15.37 -4.69 23.28
N LEU A 45 -14.67 -5.21 24.30
CA LEU A 45 -13.89 -6.43 24.17
C LEU A 45 -14.86 -7.61 24.30
N GLU A 46 -14.92 -8.42 23.27
CA GLU A 46 -15.66 -9.67 23.26
C GLU A 46 -14.66 -10.81 23.03
N LYS A 47 -14.89 -11.93 23.70
CA LYS A 47 -14.06 -13.12 23.50
C LYS A 47 -14.42 -13.73 22.15
N GLY A 48 -13.57 -13.49 21.15
CA GLY A 48 -13.71 -14.10 19.81
C GLY A 48 -13.03 -15.46 19.73
N GLU A 49 -13.25 -16.14 18.61
CA GLU A 49 -12.38 -17.24 18.19
C GLU A 49 -10.97 -16.70 17.89
N GLU A 50 -9.94 -17.48 18.21
CA GLU A 50 -8.56 -17.10 17.90
C GLU A 50 -8.40 -16.98 16.38
N ALA A 51 -7.99 -15.79 15.93
CA ALA A 51 -7.77 -15.56 14.51
C ALA A 51 -6.64 -16.47 14.02
N PRO A 52 -6.78 -17.09 12.84
CA PRO A 52 -5.71 -17.91 12.28
C PRO A 52 -4.46 -17.06 12.04
N ALA A 53 -3.28 -17.63 12.24
CA ALA A 53 -2.00 -16.96 12.00
C ALA A 53 -1.81 -16.50 10.54
N VAL A 54 -2.54 -17.12 9.60
CA VAL A 54 -2.63 -16.72 8.20
C VAL A 54 -4.09 -16.37 7.90
N PRO A 55 -4.36 -15.20 7.29
CA PRO A 55 -5.71 -14.84 6.89
C PRO A 55 -6.33 -15.90 5.98
N LYS A 56 -7.60 -16.26 6.21
CA LYS A 56 -8.34 -17.20 5.37
C LYS A 56 -8.96 -16.45 4.19
N PRO A 57 -8.43 -16.56 2.96
CA PRO A 57 -8.98 -15.85 1.82
C PRO A 57 -10.38 -16.37 1.46
N GLY A 58 -11.16 -15.54 0.77
CA GLY A 58 -12.45 -15.91 0.20
C GLY A 58 -13.67 -15.55 1.05
N LEU A 59 -13.51 -15.32 2.36
CA LEU A 59 -14.64 -14.96 3.22
C LEU A 59 -15.14 -13.53 2.96
N TYR A 60 -14.24 -12.63 2.56
CA TYR A 60 -14.54 -11.19 2.39
C TYR A 60 -14.22 -10.69 0.98
N GLY A 61 -14.39 -11.53 -0.06
CA GLY A 61 -14.13 -11.11 -1.45
C GLY A 61 -12.64 -10.93 -1.79
N THR A 62 -11.74 -11.56 -1.03
CA THR A 62 -10.32 -11.70 -1.39
C THR A 62 -10.10 -13.03 -2.08
N THR A 63 -9.49 -13.02 -3.26
CA THR A 63 -9.03 -14.23 -3.95
C THR A 63 -7.50 -14.26 -3.94
N VAL A 64 -6.93 -15.37 -3.50
CA VAL A 64 -5.48 -15.59 -3.52
C VAL A 64 -5.18 -16.74 -4.48
N THR A 65 -4.36 -16.47 -5.47
CA THR A 65 -3.79 -17.46 -6.39
C THR A 65 -2.26 -17.44 -6.26
N PRO A 66 -1.53 -18.40 -6.87
CA PRO A 66 -0.07 -18.34 -6.93
C PRO A 66 0.49 -17.09 -7.63
N ASP A 67 -0.36 -16.39 -8.39
CA ASP A 67 0.04 -15.32 -9.29
C ASP A 67 -0.41 -13.95 -8.79
N HIS A 68 -1.55 -13.89 -8.10
CA HIS A 68 -2.21 -12.65 -7.72
C HIS A 68 -2.96 -12.77 -6.39
N ILE A 69 -3.00 -11.65 -5.67
CA ILE A 69 -3.90 -11.43 -4.53
C ILE A 69 -4.85 -10.31 -4.94
N THR A 70 -6.14 -10.64 -5.08
CA THR A 70 -7.15 -9.76 -5.64
C THR A 70 -8.25 -9.50 -4.63
N VAL A 71 -8.65 -8.23 -4.49
CA VAL A 71 -9.89 -7.83 -3.84
C VAL A 71 -10.84 -7.33 -4.90
N GLU A 72 -12.04 -7.92 -4.93
CA GLU A 72 -13.13 -7.54 -5.81
C GLU A 72 -14.37 -7.18 -4.99
N THR A 73 -14.88 -5.98 -5.20
CA THR A 73 -16.06 -5.42 -4.56
C THR A 73 -16.95 -4.79 -5.64
N ALA A 74 -18.11 -4.24 -5.24
CA ALA A 74 -18.96 -3.50 -6.17
C ALA A 74 -18.28 -2.24 -6.75
N ASP A 75 -17.35 -1.64 -6.00
CA ASP A 75 -16.74 -0.34 -6.33
C ASP A 75 -15.31 -0.47 -6.89
N LEU A 76 -14.62 -1.58 -6.59
CA LEU A 76 -13.19 -1.74 -6.78
C LEU A 76 -12.81 -3.16 -7.22
N VAL A 77 -11.93 -3.26 -8.21
CA VAL A 77 -11.07 -4.44 -8.42
C VAL A 77 -9.62 -3.99 -8.28
N ALA A 78 -8.93 -4.52 -7.29
CA ALA A 78 -7.51 -4.27 -7.06
C ALA A 78 -6.75 -5.59 -6.98
N SER A 79 -5.68 -5.74 -7.76
CA SER A 79 -4.92 -6.99 -7.84
C SER A 79 -3.43 -6.73 -7.71
N VAL A 80 -2.81 -7.34 -6.69
CA VAL A 80 -1.36 -7.31 -6.45
C VAL A 80 -0.76 -8.60 -7.01
N ASN A 81 0.26 -8.45 -7.84
CA ASN A 81 0.99 -9.57 -8.41
C ASN A 81 1.87 -10.23 -7.34
N ALA A 82 1.62 -11.51 -7.05
CA ALA A 82 2.33 -12.27 -6.03
C ALA A 82 3.80 -12.56 -6.40
N ARG A 83 4.17 -12.43 -7.68
CA ARG A 83 5.56 -12.60 -8.14
C ARG A 83 6.37 -11.32 -8.10
N THR A 84 5.77 -10.17 -8.39
CA THR A 84 6.50 -8.89 -8.44
C THR A 84 6.31 -8.04 -7.18
N GLY A 85 5.22 -8.24 -6.45
CA GLY A 85 4.85 -7.41 -5.30
C GLY A 85 4.23 -6.08 -5.67
N LEU A 86 3.90 -5.89 -6.95
CA LEU A 86 3.39 -4.64 -7.50
C LEU A 86 1.90 -4.73 -7.82
N LEU A 87 1.23 -3.58 -7.89
CA LEU A 87 -0.18 -3.54 -8.24
C LEU A 87 -0.35 -3.65 -9.75
N ASP A 88 -1.05 -4.68 -10.22
CA ASP A 88 -1.27 -4.92 -11.65
C ASP A 88 -2.60 -4.35 -12.16
N VAL A 89 -3.61 -4.31 -11.27
CA VAL A 89 -4.95 -3.84 -11.61
C VAL A 89 -5.41 -2.86 -10.54
N TYR A 90 -5.87 -1.69 -10.99
CA TYR A 90 -6.64 -0.75 -10.19
C TYR A 90 -7.84 -0.29 -11.02
N ARG A 91 -8.97 -0.97 -10.82
CA ARG A 91 -10.23 -0.67 -11.49
C ARG A 91 -11.23 -0.12 -10.50
N ALA A 92 -11.53 1.17 -10.63
CA ALA A 92 -12.50 1.86 -9.80
C ALA A 92 -13.68 2.32 -10.67
N GLY A 93 -14.92 2.05 -10.24
CA GLY A 93 -16.11 2.44 -11.01
C GLY A 93 -16.13 1.86 -12.44
N GLY A 94 -15.58 0.66 -12.63
CA GLY A 94 -15.51 -0.03 -13.93
C GLY A 94 -14.38 0.41 -14.85
N ILE A 95 -13.60 1.45 -14.52
CA ILE A 95 -12.48 1.94 -15.32
C ILE A 95 -11.17 1.50 -14.69
N ASP A 96 -10.30 0.89 -15.48
CA ASP A 96 -8.96 0.44 -15.06
C ASP A 96 -7.92 1.54 -15.37
N PHE A 97 -7.36 2.15 -14.34
CA PHE A 97 -6.59 3.40 -14.46
C PHE A 97 -5.08 3.21 -14.59
N LEU A 98 -4.55 2.09 -14.11
CA LEU A 98 -3.10 1.87 -13.99
C LEU A 98 -2.66 0.69 -14.86
N GLU A 99 -1.47 0.80 -15.45
CA GLU A 99 -0.83 -0.34 -16.10
C GLU A 99 -0.26 -1.33 -15.07
N ALA A 100 0.10 -2.51 -15.55
CA ALA A 100 0.70 -3.54 -14.69
C ALA A 100 2.03 -3.06 -14.09
N GLY A 101 2.36 -3.51 -12.88
CA GLY A 101 3.57 -3.08 -12.17
C GLY A 101 3.50 -1.65 -11.60
N ALA A 102 2.31 -1.15 -11.26
CA ALA A 102 2.17 0.12 -10.58
C ALA A 102 2.74 0.08 -9.15
N PHE A 103 3.15 1.26 -8.68
CA PHE A 103 3.92 1.47 -7.46
C PHE A 103 5.30 0.79 -7.47
N ALA A 104 5.90 0.59 -8.64
CA ALA A 104 7.27 0.10 -8.74
C ALA A 104 8.26 1.11 -8.14
N PRO A 105 9.09 0.73 -7.15
CA PRO A 105 10.15 1.60 -6.64
C PRO A 105 11.34 1.55 -7.61
N LEU A 106 11.64 2.70 -8.22
CA LEU A 106 12.68 2.91 -9.21
C LEU A 106 13.89 3.59 -8.57
N VAL A 107 15.07 3.16 -8.98
CA VAL A 107 16.34 3.77 -8.61
C VAL A 107 16.81 4.60 -9.80
N ILE A 108 16.84 5.91 -9.62
CA ILE A 108 17.24 6.87 -10.64
C ILE A 108 18.64 7.37 -10.32
N ALA A 109 19.46 7.52 -11.35
CA ALA A 109 20.78 8.14 -11.24
C ALA A 109 20.62 9.54 -10.67
N ASP A 110 21.38 9.85 -9.64
CA ASP A 110 21.41 11.17 -9.02
C ASP A 110 22.86 11.52 -8.62
N ASN A 111 23.05 12.65 -7.96
CA ASN A 111 24.34 13.05 -7.42
C ASN A 111 24.20 13.78 -6.08
N ALA A 112 25.32 14.27 -5.55
CA ALA A 112 25.35 14.93 -4.25
C ALA A 112 24.92 16.41 -4.26
N ASP A 113 24.53 17.00 -5.40
CA ASP A 113 24.07 18.39 -5.50
C ASP A 113 22.62 18.50 -4.98
N PRO A 114 22.41 19.11 -3.80
CA PRO A 114 21.08 19.19 -3.21
C PRO A 114 20.19 20.24 -3.90
N TRP A 115 20.73 21.07 -4.79
CA TRP A 115 20.00 22.19 -5.39
C TRP A 115 19.51 21.85 -6.79
N GLY A 116 20.24 21.05 -7.54
CA GLY A 116 19.84 20.61 -8.88
C GLY A 116 19.49 21.77 -9.81
N MET A 117 20.16 22.94 -9.66
CA MET A 117 19.73 24.22 -10.27
C MET A 117 19.55 24.20 -11.80
N LYS A 118 20.17 23.23 -12.48
CA LYS A 118 20.13 23.08 -13.94
C LYS A 118 19.40 21.82 -14.40
N ILE A 119 18.81 21.08 -13.47
CA ILE A 119 18.14 19.81 -13.74
C ILE A 119 16.64 20.07 -13.76
N ARG A 120 15.99 19.68 -14.85
CA ARG A 120 14.53 19.79 -15.01
C ARG A 120 13.82 18.45 -14.91
N SER A 121 14.54 17.33 -15.04
CA SER A 121 13.96 15.99 -15.06
C SER A 121 14.94 14.94 -14.55
N PHE A 122 14.45 13.94 -13.82
CA PHE A 122 15.21 12.76 -13.40
C PHE A 122 14.64 11.52 -14.07
N ARG A 123 15.28 11.11 -15.17
CA ARG A 123 14.80 10.03 -16.08
C ARG A 123 15.78 8.88 -16.26
N ASN A 124 17.03 9.03 -15.83
CA ASN A 124 18.05 8.02 -16.02
C ASN A 124 17.87 6.86 -15.02
N LEU A 125 17.15 5.82 -15.44
CA LEU A 125 16.89 4.64 -14.63
C LEU A 125 18.16 3.79 -14.47
N GLU A 126 18.57 3.55 -13.23
CA GLU A 126 19.68 2.64 -12.91
C GLU A 126 19.22 1.28 -12.40
N GLY A 127 18.03 1.20 -11.82
CA GLY A 127 17.60 -0.02 -11.18
C GLY A 127 16.15 -0.02 -10.74
N ARG A 128 15.69 -1.18 -10.33
CA ARG A 128 14.35 -1.41 -9.80
C ARG A 128 14.47 -2.28 -8.56
N PHE A 129 13.66 -1.98 -7.56
CA PHE A 129 13.48 -2.90 -6.45
C PHE A 129 12.78 -4.17 -6.96
N ALA A 130 13.23 -5.32 -6.48
CA ALA A 130 12.68 -6.63 -6.81
C ALA A 130 12.30 -7.37 -5.52
N PRO A 131 11.37 -8.34 -5.57
CA PRO A 131 11.03 -9.17 -4.42
C PRO A 131 12.28 -9.71 -3.74
N ALA A 132 12.32 -9.60 -2.41
CA ALA A 132 13.41 -10.18 -1.62
C ALA A 132 13.43 -11.71 -1.78
N GLU A 133 14.59 -12.32 -1.57
CA GLU A 133 14.65 -13.77 -1.37
C GLU A 133 13.98 -14.15 -0.03
N PRO A 134 13.39 -15.34 0.13
CA PRO A 134 12.60 -15.68 1.32
C PRO A 134 13.33 -15.52 2.66
N GLY A 135 14.63 -15.85 2.72
CA GLY A 135 15.45 -15.66 3.92
C GLY A 135 15.73 -14.19 4.22
N GLU A 136 15.88 -13.36 3.19
CA GLU A 136 16.09 -11.92 3.35
C GLU A 136 14.80 -11.20 3.78
N ALA A 137 13.65 -11.60 3.21
CA ALA A 137 12.34 -11.15 3.66
C ALA A 137 12.08 -11.49 5.13
N ALA A 138 12.45 -12.69 5.56
CA ALA A 138 12.35 -13.11 6.96
C ALA A 138 13.26 -12.27 7.86
N ARG A 139 14.51 -12.04 7.46
CA ARG A 139 15.47 -11.19 8.17
C ARG A 139 14.95 -9.75 8.33
N ILE A 140 14.44 -9.14 7.26
CA ILE A 140 13.84 -7.79 7.28
C ILE A 140 12.63 -7.73 8.21
N SER A 141 11.85 -8.83 8.27
CA SER A 141 10.69 -8.96 9.15
C SER A 141 11.04 -9.34 10.61
N GLY A 142 12.32 -9.51 10.93
CA GLY A 142 12.77 -9.91 12.27
C GLY A 142 12.58 -11.40 12.60
N LEU A 143 12.32 -12.26 11.60
CA LEU A 143 12.12 -13.71 11.73
C LEU A 143 13.42 -14.46 11.38
N LEU A 144 14.41 -14.38 12.28
CA LEU A 144 15.74 -14.97 12.05
C LEU A 144 15.67 -16.50 11.96
N GLY A 145 16.28 -17.06 10.90
CA GLY A 145 16.33 -18.51 10.68
C GLY A 145 15.09 -19.11 10.00
N GLU A 146 14.14 -18.26 9.61
CA GLU A 146 12.93 -18.67 8.89
C GLU A 146 13.00 -18.28 7.41
N ASN A 147 12.05 -18.78 6.62
CA ASN A 147 11.81 -18.33 5.25
C ASN A 147 10.42 -17.71 5.18
N LEU A 148 10.34 -16.53 4.57
CA LEU A 148 9.10 -15.78 4.49
C LEU A 148 8.84 -15.35 3.05
N PRO A 149 7.67 -15.67 2.46
CA PRO A 149 7.33 -15.17 1.13
C PRO A 149 7.34 -13.64 1.10
N SER A 150 7.98 -13.07 0.07
CA SER A 150 8.16 -11.63 -0.07
C SER A 150 6.86 -10.89 -0.36
N VAL A 151 5.85 -11.56 -0.93
CA VAL A 151 4.51 -11.02 -1.14
C VAL A 151 3.51 -11.90 -0.42
N ARG A 152 2.66 -11.30 0.42
CA ARG A 152 1.74 -12.06 1.28
C ARG A 152 0.53 -11.23 1.68
N LEU A 153 -0.60 -11.91 1.82
CA LEU A 153 -1.78 -11.38 2.49
C LEU A 153 -1.55 -11.45 4.00
N ILE A 154 -1.44 -10.30 4.67
CA ILE A 154 -1.17 -10.23 6.10
C ILE A 154 -2.42 -9.94 6.93
N GLU A 155 -3.46 -9.35 6.32
CA GLU A 155 -4.76 -9.13 6.95
C GLU A 155 -5.87 -9.40 5.93
N ASP A 156 -6.96 -10.03 6.34
CA ASP A 156 -8.18 -10.13 5.54
C ASP A 156 -9.40 -10.16 6.46
N GLY A 157 -10.19 -9.09 6.38
CA GLY A 157 -11.36 -8.91 7.21
C GLY A 157 -12.50 -8.19 6.48
N PRO A 158 -13.63 -7.97 7.17
CA PRO A 158 -14.82 -7.35 6.59
C PRO A 158 -14.63 -5.87 6.19
N VAL A 159 -13.55 -5.21 6.61
CA VAL A 159 -13.28 -3.78 6.32
C VAL A 159 -12.24 -3.62 5.22
N ARG A 160 -11.13 -4.39 5.28
CA ARG A 160 -10.08 -4.37 4.27
C ARG A 160 -9.22 -5.63 4.30
N ALA A 161 -8.57 -5.89 3.18
CA ALA A 161 -7.41 -6.77 3.10
C ALA A 161 -6.11 -5.93 3.10
N VAL A 162 -5.02 -6.50 3.61
CA VAL A 162 -3.69 -5.87 3.53
C VAL A 162 -2.72 -6.85 2.89
N VAL A 163 -2.16 -6.45 1.75
CA VAL A 163 -1.10 -7.19 1.06
C VAL A 163 0.23 -6.51 1.34
N GLU A 164 1.18 -7.24 1.90
CA GLU A 164 2.54 -6.76 2.15
C GLU A 164 3.49 -7.31 1.09
N SER A 165 4.37 -6.45 0.59
CA SER A 165 5.47 -6.79 -0.30
C SER A 165 6.79 -6.25 0.25
N ILE A 166 7.79 -7.14 0.37
CA ILE A 166 9.15 -6.80 0.76
C ILE A 166 10.04 -6.85 -0.49
N LEU A 167 10.60 -5.71 -0.85
CA LEU A 167 11.42 -5.54 -2.04
C LEU A 167 12.82 -5.05 -1.64
N CYS A 168 13.84 -5.48 -2.38
CA CYS A 168 15.24 -5.09 -2.15
C CYS A 168 15.88 -4.53 -3.42
N TYR A 169 16.87 -3.68 -3.24
CA TYR A 169 17.81 -3.23 -4.27
C TYR A 169 19.14 -2.88 -3.59
N GLY A 170 20.25 -3.44 -4.05
CA GLY A 170 21.56 -3.15 -3.46
C GLY A 170 21.58 -3.42 -1.96
N ASN A 171 21.80 -2.38 -1.16
CA ASN A 171 21.82 -2.44 0.30
C ASN A 171 20.54 -1.87 0.94
N SER A 172 19.52 -1.61 0.12
CA SER A 172 18.27 -0.97 0.50
C SER A 172 17.10 -1.94 0.47
N ALA A 173 16.09 -1.67 1.30
CA ALA A 173 14.86 -2.44 1.36
C ALA A 173 13.64 -1.51 1.42
N ILE A 174 12.53 -1.96 0.81
CA ILE A 174 11.24 -1.29 0.86
C ILE A 174 10.18 -2.30 1.28
N ILE A 175 9.30 -1.88 2.19
CA ILE A 175 8.09 -2.62 2.55
C ILE A 175 6.92 -1.82 2.01
N LEU A 176 6.23 -2.38 1.01
CA LEU A 176 4.99 -1.85 0.47
C LEU A 176 3.81 -2.58 1.11
N ARG A 177 2.81 -1.83 1.58
CA ARG A 177 1.54 -2.40 2.01
C ARG A 177 0.40 -1.77 1.23
N TYR A 178 -0.34 -2.61 0.52
CA TYR A 178 -1.58 -2.23 -0.14
C TYR A 178 -2.74 -2.55 0.80
N LYS A 179 -3.41 -1.52 1.29
CA LYS A 179 -4.62 -1.65 2.12
C LYS A 179 -5.83 -1.52 1.19
N LEU A 180 -6.38 -2.67 0.84
CA LEU A 180 -7.43 -2.83 -0.16
C LEU A 180 -8.80 -2.85 0.52
N PRO A 181 -9.64 -1.81 0.38
CA PRO A 181 -10.89 -1.72 1.12
C PRO A 181 -11.94 -2.71 0.61
N LYS A 182 -12.86 -3.11 1.49
CA LYS A 182 -14.05 -3.92 1.12
C LYS A 182 -15.24 -3.06 0.66
N ARG A 183 -15.14 -1.74 0.80
CA ARG A 183 -16.14 -0.75 0.37
C ARG A 183 -15.45 0.50 -0.16
N GLY A 184 -15.96 1.08 -1.23
CA GLY A 184 -15.33 2.22 -1.89
C GLY A 184 -14.07 1.83 -2.68
N ALA A 185 -13.40 2.83 -3.25
CA ALA A 185 -12.33 2.64 -4.24
C ALA A 185 -10.98 3.25 -3.83
N VAL A 186 -10.86 3.76 -2.60
CA VAL A 186 -9.62 4.38 -2.11
C VAL A 186 -8.68 3.30 -1.60
N VAL A 187 -7.62 3.03 -2.36
CA VAL A 187 -6.53 2.15 -1.94
C VAL A 187 -5.46 2.98 -1.24
N GLU A 188 -5.14 2.63 0.00
CA GLU A 188 -4.00 3.22 0.71
C GLU A 188 -2.74 2.39 0.42
N VAL A 189 -1.67 3.05 0.02
CA VAL A 189 -0.35 2.45 -0.18
C VAL A 189 0.60 3.02 0.86
N GLU A 190 1.00 2.18 1.81
CA GLU A 190 2.00 2.51 2.82
C GLU A 190 3.37 2.06 2.33
N VAL A 191 4.35 2.97 2.33
CA VAL A 191 5.71 2.71 1.88
C VAL A 191 6.68 2.97 3.03
N ARG A 192 7.36 1.93 3.49
CA ARG A 192 8.46 2.06 4.46
C ARG A 192 9.78 1.82 3.74
N VAL A 193 10.67 2.81 3.79
CA VAL A 193 11.96 2.78 3.07
C VAL A 193 13.11 2.65 4.07
N PHE A 194 13.98 1.67 3.83
CA PHE A 194 15.32 1.59 4.42
C PHE A 194 16.32 1.88 3.32
N TRP A 195 16.75 3.15 3.24
CA TRP A 195 17.60 3.64 2.16
C TRP A 195 19.07 3.60 2.54
N ASN A 196 19.90 2.96 1.71
CA ASN A 196 21.34 2.88 1.88
C ASN A 196 22.10 2.94 0.54
N GLU A 197 21.50 3.56 -0.49
CA GLU A 197 22.17 3.87 -1.75
C GLU A 197 22.72 5.30 -1.75
N LYS A 198 23.91 5.47 -2.33
CA LYS A 198 24.59 6.78 -2.45
C LYS A 198 24.38 7.36 -3.83
N ASP A 199 24.18 8.67 -3.92
CA ASP A 199 24.00 9.39 -5.19
C ASP A 199 22.89 8.76 -6.04
N ARG A 200 21.79 8.37 -5.40
CA ARG A 200 20.62 7.75 -6.04
C ARG A 200 19.35 8.39 -5.52
N MET A 201 18.36 8.47 -6.41
CA MET A 201 17.02 8.93 -6.09
C MET A 201 16.03 7.76 -6.15
N LEU A 202 15.10 7.72 -5.19
CA LEU A 202 13.96 6.81 -5.23
C LEU A 202 12.76 7.50 -5.88
N LYS A 203 12.18 6.89 -6.92
CA LYS A 203 10.88 7.29 -7.47
C LYS A 203 9.89 6.14 -7.39
N LEU A 204 8.63 6.43 -7.07
CA LEU A 204 7.55 5.46 -7.13
C LEU A 204 6.81 5.62 -8.46
N SER A 205 6.83 4.59 -9.31
CA SER A 205 6.26 4.65 -10.65
C SER A 205 4.78 4.32 -10.64
N LEU A 206 3.95 5.20 -11.21
CA LEU A 206 2.52 4.97 -11.43
C LEU A 206 2.21 5.08 -12.94
N PRO A 207 2.44 4.01 -13.73
CA PRO A 207 2.11 4.02 -15.14
C PRO A 207 0.58 4.03 -15.31
N SER A 208 0.08 4.97 -16.13
CA SER A 208 -1.36 5.20 -16.30
C SER A 208 -1.85 4.69 -17.66
N LYS A 209 -3.06 4.11 -17.67
CA LYS A 209 -3.80 3.74 -18.90
C LYS A 209 -4.55 4.92 -19.55
N LEU A 210 -4.49 6.11 -18.96
CA LEU A 210 -5.20 7.29 -19.47
C LEU A 210 -4.59 7.79 -20.79
N SER A 211 -5.43 8.10 -21.76
CA SER A 211 -5.02 8.72 -23.02
C SER A 211 -5.05 10.24 -22.91
N SER A 212 -3.94 10.90 -23.27
CA SER A 212 -3.77 12.36 -23.20
C SER A 212 -4.21 13.00 -21.86
N PRO A 213 -3.70 12.51 -20.71
CA PRO A 213 -4.13 13.01 -19.42
C PRO A 213 -3.66 14.45 -19.18
N ARG A 214 -4.51 15.23 -18.49
CA ARG A 214 -4.07 16.44 -17.81
C ARG A 214 -3.52 16.06 -16.44
N PHE A 215 -2.33 16.54 -16.12
CA PHE A 215 -1.76 16.35 -14.79
C PHE A 215 -2.17 17.54 -13.92
N VAL A 216 -2.96 17.30 -12.88
CA VAL A 216 -3.47 18.37 -12.00
C VAL A 216 -2.93 18.14 -10.60
N GLY A 217 -2.33 19.17 -10.02
CA GLY A 217 -1.75 19.13 -8.68
C GLY A 217 -2.36 20.17 -7.76
N GLN A 218 -2.24 19.96 -6.46
CA GLN A 218 -2.64 20.93 -5.46
C GLN A 218 -1.62 22.08 -5.41
N VAL A 219 -2.12 23.31 -5.38
CA VAL A 219 -1.33 24.54 -5.20
C VAL A 219 -1.86 25.32 -4.01
N ALA A 220 -1.21 26.44 -3.67
CA ALA A 220 -1.70 27.31 -2.60
C ALA A 220 -3.18 27.69 -2.84
N PHE A 221 -4.04 27.23 -1.93
CA PHE A 221 -5.48 27.48 -1.95
C PHE A 221 -6.24 26.98 -3.20
N GLY A 222 -5.72 26.01 -3.96
CA GLY A 222 -6.40 25.52 -5.16
C GLY A 222 -5.76 24.30 -5.81
N ALA A 223 -6.08 24.08 -7.09
CA ALA A 223 -5.45 23.09 -7.95
C ALA A 223 -5.19 23.70 -9.33
N ASP A 224 -4.07 23.34 -9.94
CA ASP A 224 -3.66 23.84 -11.27
C ASP A 224 -3.10 22.70 -12.13
N GLU A 225 -3.06 22.93 -13.45
CA GLU A 225 -2.44 22.02 -14.40
C GLU A 225 -0.91 22.10 -14.26
N LEU A 226 -0.30 20.94 -14.02
CA LEU A 226 1.13 20.75 -13.87
C LEU A 226 1.76 20.30 -15.20
N PRO A 227 3.08 20.56 -15.40
CA PRO A 227 3.79 20.10 -16.58
C PRO A 227 3.64 18.58 -16.81
N ASN A 228 3.29 18.20 -18.04
CA ASN A 228 3.20 16.80 -18.50
C ASN A 228 4.19 16.49 -19.64
N ASP A 229 5.14 17.39 -19.89
CA ASP A 229 6.20 17.31 -20.91
C ASP A 229 7.43 16.52 -20.44
N GLY A 230 7.43 16.15 -19.16
CA GLY A 230 8.38 15.26 -18.56
C GLY A 230 9.36 15.92 -17.59
N ASP A 231 9.25 17.25 -17.44
CA ASP A 231 9.87 17.99 -16.35
C ASP A 231 9.27 17.61 -14.99
N GLU A 232 10.05 17.80 -13.92
CA GLU A 232 9.55 17.64 -12.56
C GLU A 232 8.57 18.76 -12.22
N ALA A 233 7.41 18.39 -11.68
CA ALA A 233 6.46 19.32 -11.10
C ALA A 233 6.64 19.31 -9.58
N VAL A 234 7.13 20.42 -9.01
CA VAL A 234 7.27 20.59 -7.56
C VAL A 234 6.28 21.67 -7.13
N SER A 235 5.33 21.29 -6.27
CA SER A 235 4.28 22.16 -5.72
C SER A 235 4.41 22.28 -4.21
#